data_AF-A0A0F3QGS3-F1
#
_entry.id   AF-A0A0F3QGS3-F1
#
_cell.length_a   1.000
_cell.length_b   1.000
_cell.length_c   1.000
_cell.angle_alpha   90.00
_cell.angle_beta   90.00
_cell.angle_gamma   90.00
#
_symmetry.space_group_name_H-M   'P 1'
#
loop_
_entity.id
_entity.type
_entity.pdbx_description
1 polymer ?
#
loop_
_entity_poly.entity_id
_entity_poly.type
_entity_poly.pdbx_seq_one_letter_code
_entity_poly.pdbx_strand_id
1 'polypeptide(L)'
;MTLKYFFKAKVTINYPYEKSPVSPRFKGEHALRRYENGEERCIACKLCEAICPAQAIVIEADEREDGSRRTTRYDIDMTKCIYCGLCQEACPVDAIVEGPNFEFASLTHTALIYDKEKLLQNGDRWEQALANKLHKDYEYR
;
A
#
# COMPACT_ATOMS: atom_id res chain seq x y z
N MET A 1 24.90 9.74 37.39
CA MET A 1 24.16 9.77 36.11
C MET A 1 23.25 8.56 35.93
N THR A 2 23.76 7.33 36.06
CA THR A 2 23.01 6.07 35.81
C THR A 2 21.88 5.78 36.79
N LEU A 3 22.08 6.04 38.10
CA LEU A 3 21.07 5.77 39.13
C LEU A 3 19.74 6.52 38.91
N LYS A 4 19.79 7.71 38.30
CA LYS A 4 18.60 8.52 37.96
C LYS A 4 17.66 7.80 36.99
N TYR A 5 18.20 7.03 36.04
CA TYR A 5 17.42 6.30 35.04
C TYR A 5 16.83 4.99 35.60
N PHE A 6 17.33 4.49 36.73
CA PHE A 6 16.75 3.33 37.40
C PHE A 6 15.34 3.63 37.92
N PHE A 7 15.17 4.81 38.54
CA PHE A 7 13.89 5.28 39.11
C PHE A 7 12.95 5.97 38.09
N LYS A 8 13.40 6.20 36.85
CA LYS A 8 12.55 6.74 35.78
C LYS A 8 11.67 5.63 35.19
N ALA A 9 10.41 5.95 34.91
CA ALA A 9 9.52 5.06 34.17
C ALA A 9 10.13 4.62 32.83
N LYS A 10 9.90 3.36 32.46
CA LYS A 10 10.42 2.79 31.21
C LYS A 10 9.59 3.27 30.04
N VAL A 11 10.26 3.46 28.89
CA VAL A 11 9.64 3.92 27.63
C VAL A 11 9.11 2.74 26.80
N THR A 12 9.36 1.51 27.24
CA THR A 12 8.96 0.28 26.56
C THR A 12 7.43 0.17 26.45
N ILE A 13 6.93 -0.04 25.24
CA ILE A 13 5.53 -0.39 24.98
C ILE A 13 5.34 -1.91 25.06
N ASN A 14 4.15 -2.35 25.44
CA ASN A 14 3.84 -3.78 25.53
C ASN A 14 3.32 -4.34 24.19
N TYR A 15 4.21 -4.50 23.20
CA TYR A 15 3.86 -5.13 21.93
C TYR A 15 3.59 -6.64 22.15
N PRO A 16 2.51 -7.23 21.59
CA PRO A 16 1.61 -6.73 20.54
C PRO A 16 0.33 -6.03 21.02
N TYR A 17 0.09 -5.94 22.32
CA TYR A 17 -1.15 -5.39 22.89
C TYR A 17 -1.23 -3.87 22.78
N GLU A 18 -0.09 -3.20 22.89
CA GLU A 18 0.06 -1.76 22.68
C GLU A 18 0.95 -1.53 21.45
N LYS A 19 0.46 -0.71 20.50
CA LYS A 19 1.20 -0.37 19.27
C LYS A 19 1.57 1.10 19.27
N SER A 20 2.73 1.41 18.67
CA SER A 20 3.15 2.80 18.46
C SER A 20 2.14 3.53 17.56
N PRO A 21 1.84 4.81 17.84
CA PRO A 21 1.00 5.60 16.95
C PRO A 21 1.70 5.79 15.60
N VAL A 22 0.98 5.48 14.52
CA VAL A 22 1.44 5.69 13.14
C VAL A 22 0.82 6.96 12.57
N SER A 23 1.58 7.71 11.77
CA SER A 23 1.06 8.90 11.11
C SER A 23 0.12 8.52 9.97
N PRO A 24 -0.82 9.41 9.57
CA PRO A 24 -1.62 9.22 8.35
C PRO A 24 -0.78 9.21 7.06
N ARG A 25 0.53 9.45 7.10
CA ARG A 25 1.41 9.39 5.93
C ARG A 25 2.26 8.12 5.90
N PHE A 26 2.08 7.24 6.87
CA PHE A 26 2.84 5.99 6.96
C PHE A 26 2.68 5.15 5.69
N LYS A 27 3.81 4.64 5.18
CA LYS A 27 3.89 3.87 3.94
C LYS A 27 4.06 2.38 4.29
N GLY A 28 3.04 1.57 4.00
CA GLY A 28 2.98 0.15 4.35
C GLY A 28 2.60 -0.73 3.16
N GLU A 29 1.86 -1.80 3.43
CA GLU A 29 1.41 -2.78 2.44
C GLU A 29 0.60 -2.13 1.32
N HIS A 30 0.90 -2.50 0.06
CA HIS A 30 0.20 -1.95 -1.09
C HIS A 30 -1.22 -2.50 -1.22
N ALA A 31 -2.13 -1.65 -1.68
CA ALA A 31 -3.51 -1.99 -1.94
C ALA A 31 -4.00 -1.34 -3.24
N LEU A 32 -4.77 -2.09 -4.02
CA LEU A 32 -5.52 -1.57 -5.15
C LEU A 32 -6.95 -1.25 -4.73
N ARG A 33 -7.39 -0.02 -4.95
CA ARG A 33 -8.69 0.47 -4.52
C ARG A 33 -9.74 0.40 -5.63
N ARG A 34 -10.99 0.37 -5.19
CA ARG A 34 -12.18 0.45 -6.04
C ARG A 34 -12.85 1.81 -5.91
N TYR A 35 -13.67 2.15 -6.89
CA TYR A 35 -14.64 3.22 -6.77
C TYR A 35 -15.81 2.77 -5.90
N GLU A 36 -16.66 3.71 -5.47
CA GLU A 36 -17.83 3.42 -4.65
C GLU A 36 -18.86 2.51 -5.35
N ASN A 37 -18.84 2.48 -6.68
CA ASN A 37 -19.65 1.57 -7.50
C ASN A 37 -19.08 0.12 -7.57
N GLY A 38 -17.94 -0.16 -6.92
CA GLY A 38 -17.27 -1.47 -6.92
C GLY A 38 -16.31 -1.71 -8.10
N GLU A 39 -16.23 -0.78 -9.05
CA GLU A 39 -15.33 -0.86 -10.18
C GLU A 39 -13.88 -0.58 -9.76
N GLU A 40 -12.90 -1.27 -10.35
CA GLU A 40 -11.50 -0.99 -10.07
C GLU A 40 -11.08 0.42 -10.56
N ARG A 41 -10.31 1.13 -9.74
CA ARG A 41 -9.82 2.47 -10.12
C ARG A 41 -8.75 2.43 -11.19
N CYS A 42 -8.00 1.32 -11.30
CA CYS A 42 -6.87 1.21 -12.20
C CYS A 42 -7.30 1.28 -13.67
N ILE A 43 -6.80 2.27 -14.40
CA ILE A 43 -7.01 2.47 -15.85
C ILE A 43 -5.84 2.00 -16.71
N ALA A 44 -4.95 1.18 -16.15
CA ALA A 44 -3.78 0.63 -16.84
C ALA A 44 -2.86 1.67 -17.53
N CYS A 45 -2.69 2.86 -16.92
CA CYS A 45 -1.86 3.94 -17.48
C CYS A 45 -0.34 3.66 -17.48
N LYS A 46 0.12 2.64 -16.75
CA LYS A 46 1.54 2.24 -16.58
C LYS A 46 2.49 3.30 -16.00
N LEU A 47 1.98 4.42 -15.48
CA LEU A 47 2.80 5.45 -14.84
C LEU A 47 3.49 4.94 -13.56
N CYS A 48 2.80 4.12 -12.77
CA CYS A 48 3.35 3.52 -11.55
C CYS A 48 4.49 2.52 -11.85
N GLU A 49 4.42 1.79 -12.97
CA GLU A 49 5.49 0.93 -13.45
C GLU A 49 6.71 1.75 -13.88
N ALA A 50 6.49 2.84 -14.63
CA ALA A 50 7.56 3.71 -15.11
C ALA A 50 8.30 4.47 -14.00
N ILE A 51 7.60 4.91 -12.95
CA ILE A 51 8.21 5.68 -11.85
C ILE A 51 8.89 4.80 -10.79
N CYS A 52 8.63 3.48 -10.81
CA CYS A 52 9.13 2.59 -9.76
C CYS A 52 10.67 2.51 -9.82
N PRO A 53 11.41 3.03 -8.81
CA PRO A 53 12.87 3.09 -8.86
C PRO A 53 13.52 1.70 -8.82
N ALA A 54 12.85 0.74 -8.19
CA ALA A 54 13.30 -0.66 -8.09
C ALA A 54 12.71 -1.58 -9.17
N GLN A 55 11.89 -1.04 -10.09
CA GLN A 55 11.19 -1.81 -11.13
C GLN A 55 10.47 -3.07 -10.57
N ALA A 56 9.81 -2.90 -9.43
CA ALA A 56 9.13 -3.99 -8.71
C ALA A 56 7.74 -4.32 -9.25
N ILE A 57 7.18 -3.45 -10.10
CA ILE A 57 5.80 -3.51 -10.60
C ILE A 57 5.84 -3.98 -12.06
N VAL A 58 5.00 -4.94 -12.42
CA VAL A 58 4.81 -5.40 -13.81
C VAL A 58 3.34 -5.29 -14.17
N ILE A 59 3.04 -4.61 -15.28
CA ILE A 59 1.66 -4.35 -15.70
C ILE A 59 1.43 -4.83 -17.14
N GLU A 60 0.42 -5.67 -17.32
CA GLU A 60 -0.14 -6.02 -18.63
C GLU A 60 -1.59 -5.51 -18.71
N ALA A 61 -1.96 -5.01 -19.88
CA ALA A 61 -3.18 -4.25 -20.07
C ALA A 61 -3.86 -4.67 -21.36
N ASP A 62 -5.14 -5.01 -21.26
CA ASP A 62 -5.98 -5.43 -22.37
C ASP A 62 -7.31 -4.66 -22.35
N GLU A 63 -7.99 -4.65 -23.50
CA GLU A 63 -9.33 -4.10 -23.61
C GLU A 63 -10.37 -5.12 -23.15
N ARG A 64 -11.23 -4.70 -22.23
CA ARG A 64 -12.39 -5.49 -21.79
C ARG A 64 -13.49 -5.42 -22.84
N GLU A 65 -14.44 -6.37 -22.81
CA GLU A 65 -15.63 -6.39 -23.67
C GLU A 65 -16.43 -5.07 -23.66
N ASP A 66 -16.40 -4.34 -22.53
CA ASP A 66 -17.06 -3.05 -22.36
C ASP A 66 -16.30 -1.86 -23.03
N GLY A 67 -15.20 -2.12 -23.73
CA GLY A 67 -14.32 -1.11 -24.35
C GLY A 67 -13.41 -0.37 -23.37
N SER A 68 -13.54 -0.63 -22.06
CA SER A 68 -12.66 -0.05 -21.04
C SER A 68 -11.30 -0.77 -21.01
N ARG A 69 -10.21 0.01 -20.88
CA ARG A 69 -8.86 -0.53 -20.74
C ARG A 69 -8.58 -0.90 -19.30
N ARG A 70 -8.26 -2.18 -19.04
CA ARG A 70 -8.05 -2.71 -17.69
C ARG A 70 -6.78 -3.56 -17.63
N THR A 71 -6.31 -3.80 -16.41
CA THR A 71 -5.10 -4.61 -16.21
C THR A 71 -5.48 -6.09 -16.18
N THR A 72 -4.87 -6.89 -17.03
CA THR A 72 -4.95 -8.35 -16.96
C THR A 72 -3.98 -8.88 -15.92
N ARG A 73 -2.80 -8.26 -15.86
CA ARG A 73 -1.75 -8.57 -14.88
C ARG A 73 -1.31 -7.31 -14.17
N TYR A 74 -1.23 -7.38 -12.85
CA TYR A 74 -0.69 -6.31 -12.01
C TYR A 74 0.04 -6.97 -10.85
N ASP A 75 1.34 -7.20 -11.03
CA ASP A 75 2.14 -7.91 -10.04
C ASP A 75 3.11 -6.94 -9.37
N ILE A 76 3.27 -7.08 -8.07
CA ILE A 76 4.28 -6.33 -7.30
C ILE A 76 5.14 -7.31 -6.52
N ASP A 77 6.45 -7.24 -6.74
CA ASP A 77 7.43 -7.93 -5.93
C ASP A 77 7.75 -7.11 -4.66
N MET A 78 7.19 -7.51 -3.52
CA MET A 78 7.41 -6.83 -2.24
C MET A 78 8.84 -6.99 -1.71
N THR A 79 9.64 -7.90 -2.28
CA THR A 79 11.05 -8.07 -1.94
C THR A 79 11.95 -7.06 -2.66
N LYS A 80 11.54 -6.58 -3.83
CA LYS A 80 12.19 -5.49 -4.57
C LYS A 80 11.67 -4.12 -4.17
N CYS A 81 10.41 -4.04 -3.80
CA CYS A 81 9.79 -2.77 -3.42
C CYS A 81 10.50 -2.13 -2.21
N ILE A 82 10.88 -0.87 -2.35
CA ILE A 82 11.53 -0.09 -1.29
C ILE A 82 10.57 0.80 -0.48
N TYR A 83 9.26 0.66 -0.69
CA TYR A 83 8.19 1.39 0.03
C TYR A 83 8.37 2.93 0.02
N CYS A 84 8.81 3.47 -1.13
CA CYS A 84 9.01 4.91 -1.31
C CYS A 84 7.70 5.69 -1.52
N GLY A 85 6.62 5.03 -1.93
CA GLY A 85 5.32 5.61 -2.23
C GLY A 85 5.21 6.50 -3.46
N LEU A 86 6.21 6.48 -4.35
CA LEU A 86 6.13 7.19 -5.63
C LEU A 86 4.98 6.68 -6.50
N CYS A 87 4.63 5.39 -6.39
CA CYS A 87 3.50 4.80 -7.12
C CYS A 87 2.15 5.40 -6.70
N GLN A 88 2.01 5.77 -5.43
CA GLN A 88 0.79 6.40 -4.89
C GLN A 88 0.65 7.84 -5.40
N GLU A 89 1.74 8.59 -5.45
CA GLU A 89 1.76 9.99 -5.92
C GLU A 89 1.64 10.09 -7.46
N ALA A 90 2.24 9.14 -8.19
CA ALA A 90 2.19 9.12 -9.65
C ALA A 90 0.85 8.63 -10.21
N CYS A 91 -0.03 8.04 -9.38
CA CYS A 91 -1.28 7.49 -9.87
C CYS A 91 -2.32 8.60 -10.12
N PRO A 92 -2.79 8.81 -11.36
CA PRO A 92 -3.70 9.92 -11.67
C PRO A 92 -5.12 9.73 -11.12
N VAL A 93 -5.44 8.52 -10.65
CA VAL A 93 -6.79 8.11 -10.22
C VAL A 93 -6.80 7.50 -8.82
N ASP A 94 -5.69 7.62 -8.07
CA ASP A 94 -5.50 7.01 -6.75
C ASP A 94 -5.85 5.50 -6.70
N ALA A 95 -5.46 4.75 -7.74
CA ALA A 95 -5.74 3.33 -7.84
C ALA A 95 -4.86 2.48 -6.91
N ILE A 96 -3.55 2.73 -6.90
CA ILE A 96 -2.60 2.07 -5.99
C ILE A 96 -2.28 3.01 -4.83
N VAL A 97 -2.41 2.50 -3.61
CA VAL A 97 -2.17 3.27 -2.38
C VAL A 97 -1.37 2.41 -1.41
N GLU A 98 -0.46 3.04 -0.66
CA GLU A 98 0.25 2.38 0.43
C GLU A 98 -0.62 2.44 1.69
N GLY A 99 -0.94 1.26 2.22
CA GLY A 99 -1.80 1.10 3.37
C GLY A 99 -1.12 1.31 4.72
N PRO A 100 -1.91 1.26 5.80
CA PRO A 100 -1.40 1.37 7.16
C PRO A 100 -0.80 0.04 7.67
N ASN A 101 -1.03 -1.08 6.97
CA ASN A 101 -0.56 -2.37 7.43
C ASN A 101 0.95 -2.50 7.25
N PHE A 102 1.65 -2.95 8.30
CA PHE A 102 3.08 -3.24 8.28
C PHE A 102 3.40 -4.65 8.80
N GLU A 103 2.39 -5.40 9.25
CA GLU A 103 2.54 -6.72 9.88
C GLU A 103 2.15 -7.82 8.88
N PHE A 104 2.89 -7.94 7.79
CA PHE A 104 2.63 -8.94 6.72
C PHE A 104 3.82 -9.86 6.45
N ALA A 105 4.66 -10.07 7.48
CA ALA A 105 5.77 -11.01 7.41
C ALA A 105 5.27 -12.41 7.01
N SER A 106 5.87 -12.97 5.96
CA SER A 106 5.49 -14.26 5.37
C SER A 106 6.63 -15.26 5.53
N LEU A 107 6.28 -16.54 5.58
CA LEU A 107 7.25 -17.63 5.76
C LEU A 107 7.95 -18.04 4.45
N THR A 108 7.33 -17.75 3.31
CA THR A 108 7.83 -18.13 1.98
C THR A 108 8.05 -16.90 1.12
N HIS A 109 9.04 -16.98 0.22
CA HIS A 109 9.35 -15.90 -0.72
C HIS A 109 8.20 -15.64 -1.69
N THR A 110 7.58 -16.70 -2.23
CA THR A 110 6.47 -16.58 -3.19
C THR A 110 5.27 -15.85 -2.60
N ALA A 111 5.04 -15.93 -1.29
CA ALA A 111 3.97 -15.20 -0.64
C ALA A 111 4.20 -13.67 -0.64
N LEU A 112 5.41 -13.19 -0.92
CA LEU A 112 5.77 -11.76 -1.04
C LEU A 112 5.74 -11.27 -2.49
N ILE A 113 5.43 -12.13 -3.46
CA ILE A 113 5.14 -11.74 -4.84
C ILE A 113 3.63 -11.62 -4.91
N TYR A 114 3.12 -10.39 -5.02
CA TYR A 114 1.70 -10.12 -4.94
C TYR A 114 1.10 -10.01 -6.33
N ASP A 115 0.08 -10.81 -6.57
CA ASP A 115 -0.74 -10.72 -7.78
C ASP A 115 -1.82 -9.63 -7.64
N LYS A 116 -2.45 -9.28 -8.76
CA LYS A 116 -3.54 -8.29 -8.81
C LYS A 116 -4.65 -8.59 -7.81
N GLU A 117 -5.05 -9.86 -7.70
CA GLU A 117 -6.13 -10.28 -6.81
C GLU A 117 -5.79 -10.04 -5.34
N LYS A 118 -4.54 -10.32 -4.95
CA LYS A 118 -4.06 -10.09 -3.59
C LYS A 118 -4.10 -8.61 -3.23
N LEU A 119 -3.68 -7.75 -4.16
CA LEU A 119 -3.70 -6.30 -3.97
C LEU A 119 -5.13 -5.73 -3.89
N LEU A 120 -6.07 -6.29 -4.66
CA LEU A 120 -7.49 -5.92 -4.57
C LEU A 120 -8.10 -6.37 -3.24
N GLN A 121 -7.81 -7.60 -2.79
CA GLN A 121 -8.24 -8.09 -1.48
C GLN A 121 -7.72 -7.22 -0.33
N ASN A 122 -6.46 -6.74 -0.45
CA ASN A 122 -5.90 -5.79 0.50
C ASN A 122 -6.66 -4.45 0.49
N GLY A 123 -7.02 -3.96 -0.71
CA GLY A 123 -7.89 -2.79 -0.85
C GLY A 123 -9.23 -2.99 -0.18
N ASP A 124 -9.94 -4.07 -0.50
CA ASP A 124 -11.26 -4.38 0.05
C ASP A 124 -11.21 -4.50 1.59
N ARG A 125 -10.13 -5.08 2.15
CA ARG A 125 -9.94 -5.20 3.61
C ARG A 125 -9.67 -3.86 4.30
N TRP A 126 -8.92 -2.96 3.66
CA TRP A 126 -8.40 -1.74 4.27
C TRP A 126 -9.05 -0.45 3.76
N GLU A 127 -10.06 -0.52 2.88
CA GLU A 127 -10.63 0.62 2.17
C GLU A 127 -11.07 1.75 3.10
N GLN A 128 -11.74 1.44 4.21
CA GLN A 128 -12.15 2.45 5.20
C GLN A 128 -10.96 3.20 5.81
N ALA A 129 -9.89 2.46 6.16
CA ALA A 129 -8.68 3.05 6.72
C ALA A 129 -7.92 3.87 5.67
N LEU A 130 -7.83 3.37 4.44
CA LEU A 130 -7.22 4.05 3.29
C LEU A 130 -7.94 5.34 2.95
N ALA A 131 -9.28 5.31 2.85
CA ALA A 131 -10.09 6.49 2.56
C ALA A 131 -9.91 7.57 3.64
N ASN A 132 -9.96 7.19 4.92
CA ASN A 132 -9.73 8.10 6.05
C ASN A 132 -8.31 8.69 6.03
N LYS A 133 -7.31 7.88 5.67
CA LYS A 133 -5.92 8.32 5.55
C LYS A 133 -5.76 9.37 4.45
N LEU A 134 -6.30 9.09 3.26
CA LEU A 134 -6.27 10.00 2.12
C LEU A 134 -7.03 11.30 2.39
N HIS A 135 -8.20 11.21 3.02
CA HIS A 135 -8.97 12.38 3.41
C HIS A 135 -8.26 13.27 4.45
N LYS A 136 -7.30 12.74 5.23
CA LYS A 136 -6.47 13.56 6.11
C LYS A 136 -5.24 14.15 5.42
N ASP A 137 -4.84 13.58 4.30
CA ASP A 137 -3.61 13.94 3.59
C ASP A 137 -3.84 14.81 2.35
N TYR A 138 -5.09 14.90 1.86
CA TYR A 138 -5.43 15.52 0.56
C TYR A 138 -4.93 16.96 0.38
N GLU A 139 -4.90 17.78 1.43
CA GLU A 139 -4.46 19.19 1.34
C GLU A 139 -2.97 19.35 1.04
N TYR A 140 -2.18 18.30 1.23
CA TYR A 140 -0.72 18.32 1.14
C TYR A 140 -0.19 17.59 -0.10
N ARG A 141 -1.08 17.24 -1.03
CA ARG A 141 -0.79 16.54 -2.28
C ARG A 141 -0.84 17.46 -3.49
#